data_AF-A0A968NYM9-F1
#
_entry.id   AF-A0A968NYM9-F1
#
_cell.length_a   1.000
_cell.length_b   1.000
_cell.length_c   1.000
_cell.angle_alpha   90.00
_cell.angle_beta   90.00
_cell.angle_gamma   90.00
#
_symmetry.space_group_name_H-M   'P 1'
#
loop_
_entity.id
_entity.type
_entity.pdbx_description
1 polymer ?
#
loop_
_entity_poly.entity_id
_entity_poly.type
_entity_poly.pdbx_seq_one_letter_code
_entity_poly.pdbx_strand_id
1 'polypeptide(L)'
;MDSPGKVCIPIPDVDFRPEFAQNRSPLQTTICIHLEGRGVIMRIFVISVLLLSGWHATAADIDWQVTRSWTPALEKKFSEFVNILGTSGCRTLTECLTSSASNPFYAARTPKRRYPADCADFPFSLRMYFAWMEELPFDYVSRAVPANSRNETKGDLRYTKFGNKPGAWRTIQAGGTYDFFAELSALRGAVSTATYRMHYDYISDFYPPAISPAQIQPGTVVYDPSGHAAIVYAVQKDGRIRLMDAHPDNSVTRITYDQKFSRSRPRMGRGLRIGGRN
;
A
#
# COMPACT_ATOMS: atom_id res chain seq x y z
N MET A 1 -10.63 -50.70 -48.74
CA MET A 1 -9.99 -49.80 -47.78
C MET A 1 -10.12 -48.40 -48.34
N ASP A 2 -11.11 -47.65 -47.87
CA ASP A 2 -11.09 -46.20 -47.68
C ASP A 2 -12.39 -45.81 -46.96
N SER A 3 -12.25 -45.12 -45.83
CA SER A 3 -13.34 -44.77 -44.90
C SER A 3 -14.07 -43.48 -45.32
N PRO A 4 -15.34 -43.28 -44.95
CA PRO A 4 -16.08 -42.07 -45.31
C PRO A 4 -15.75 -40.86 -44.41
N GLY A 5 -15.48 -39.72 -45.05
CA GLY A 5 -16.02 -38.38 -44.73
C GLY A 5 -15.75 -37.76 -43.35
N LYS A 6 -14.53 -37.28 -43.08
CA LYS A 6 -14.31 -36.18 -42.13
C LYS A 6 -14.38 -34.85 -42.86
N VAL A 7 -15.24 -33.93 -42.40
CA VAL A 7 -15.28 -32.54 -42.87
C VAL A 7 -14.77 -31.67 -41.73
N CYS A 8 -13.66 -30.96 -41.97
CA CYS A 8 -13.05 -30.04 -41.02
C CYS A 8 -13.12 -28.62 -41.58
N ILE A 9 -13.62 -27.68 -40.80
CA ILE A 9 -13.75 -26.26 -41.19
C ILE A 9 -12.75 -25.46 -40.35
N PRO A 10 -11.82 -24.71 -40.97
CA PRO A 10 -10.95 -23.80 -40.25
C PRO A 10 -11.75 -22.60 -39.76
N ILE A 11 -11.57 -22.22 -38.49
CA ILE A 11 -12.14 -20.97 -37.97
C ILE A 11 -11.19 -19.84 -38.36
N PRO A 12 -11.63 -18.78 -39.06
CA PRO A 12 -10.76 -17.65 -39.36
C PRO A 12 -10.34 -16.96 -38.06
N ASP A 13 -9.05 -16.66 -37.94
CA ASP A 13 -8.51 -15.88 -36.83
C ASP A 13 -9.21 -14.52 -36.76
N VAL A 14 -9.71 -14.18 -35.58
CA VAL A 14 -10.28 -12.86 -35.31
C VAL A 14 -9.10 -11.92 -35.07
N ASP A 15 -8.80 -11.10 -36.07
CA ASP A 15 -7.65 -10.21 -36.14
C ASP A 15 -7.66 -9.17 -34.98
N PHE A 16 -6.75 -9.34 -34.02
CA PHE A 16 -6.46 -8.33 -33.00
C PHE A 16 -5.25 -7.51 -33.47
N ARG A 17 -5.42 -6.19 -33.47
CA ARG A 17 -4.51 -5.14 -33.96
C ARG A 17 -3.00 -5.43 -33.74
N PRO A 18 -2.13 -5.11 -34.71
CA PRO A 18 -0.72 -5.45 -34.64
C PRO A 18 0.04 -4.34 -33.90
N GLU A 19 0.48 -4.58 -32.68
CA GLU A 19 1.66 -3.86 -32.16
C GLU A 19 2.49 -4.62 -31.12
N PHE A 20 2.11 -5.84 -30.72
CA PHE A 20 2.95 -6.68 -29.86
C PHE A 20 2.81 -8.16 -30.22
N ALA A 21 3.54 -8.60 -31.25
CA ALA A 21 3.69 -10.01 -31.55
C ALA A 21 5.15 -10.33 -31.88
N GLN A 22 5.95 -10.59 -30.84
CA GLN A 22 7.16 -11.38 -30.98
C GLN A 22 7.02 -12.64 -30.10
N ASN A 23 7.15 -13.80 -30.75
CA ASN A 23 7.22 -15.16 -30.21
C ASN A 23 5.98 -15.78 -29.56
N ARG A 24 4.90 -15.97 -30.33
CA ARG A 24 4.01 -17.13 -30.13
C ARG A 24 3.65 -17.78 -31.46
N SER A 25 3.84 -19.10 -31.53
CA SER A 25 3.36 -19.94 -32.64
C SER A 25 1.83 -19.92 -32.64
N PRO A 26 1.15 -19.71 -33.78
CA PRO A 26 -0.31 -19.72 -33.82
C PRO A 26 -0.85 -21.13 -33.59
N LEU A 27 -1.71 -21.31 -32.60
CA LEU A 27 -2.49 -22.53 -32.43
C LEU A 27 -3.70 -22.46 -33.37
N GLN A 28 -3.60 -23.09 -34.54
CA GLN A 28 -4.75 -23.27 -35.44
C GLN A 28 -5.82 -24.13 -34.77
N THR A 29 -7.01 -23.54 -34.58
CA THR A 29 -8.17 -24.25 -34.04
C THR A 29 -9.02 -24.78 -35.19
N THR A 30 -9.17 -26.10 -35.28
CA THR A 30 -9.97 -26.77 -36.33
C THR A 30 -11.14 -27.50 -35.69
N ILE A 31 -12.37 -27.27 -36.18
CA ILE A 31 -13.55 -28.07 -35.82
C ILE A 31 -13.73 -29.16 -36.87
N CYS A 32 -13.80 -30.42 -36.44
CA CYS A 32 -14.09 -31.55 -37.31
C CYS A 32 -15.40 -32.22 -36.91
N ILE A 33 -16.26 -32.47 -37.90
CA ILE A 33 -17.55 -33.13 -37.72
C ILE A 33 -17.45 -34.53 -38.35
N HIS A 34 -17.96 -35.54 -37.63
CA HIS A 34 -18.05 -36.91 -38.15
C HIS A 34 -19.50 -37.21 -38.54
N LEU A 35 -19.72 -37.63 -39.78
CA LEU A 35 -21.05 -37.95 -40.32
C LEU A 35 -21.09 -39.45 -40.66
N GLU A 36 -21.73 -40.25 -39.82
CA GLU A 36 -22.02 -41.65 -40.13
C GLU A 36 -23.39 -41.79 -40.78
N GLY A 37 -23.42 -42.28 -42.02
CA GLY A 37 -24.65 -42.54 -42.76
C GLY A 37 -25.15 -43.95 -42.54
N ARG A 38 -26.28 -44.12 -41.84
CA ARG A 38 -27.24 -45.21 -42.03
C ARG A 38 -28.62 -44.75 -41.54
N GLY A 39 -29.65 -45.16 -42.28
CA GLY A 39 -30.99 -44.58 -42.29
C GLY A 39 -31.67 -44.34 -40.94
N VAL A 40 -32.53 -43.31 -40.97
CA VAL A 40 -33.63 -43.00 -40.04
C VAL A 40 -33.19 -42.45 -38.66
N ILE A 41 -33.49 -41.16 -38.46
CA ILE A 41 -33.35 -40.30 -37.26
C ILE A 41 -31.93 -39.76 -37.02
N MET A 42 -31.72 -38.54 -37.51
CA MET A 42 -30.53 -37.70 -37.28
C MET A 42 -30.48 -37.28 -35.80
N ARG A 43 -29.73 -38.00 -34.96
CA ARG A 43 -29.38 -37.57 -33.60
C ARG A 43 -28.03 -36.87 -33.62
N ILE A 44 -28.06 -35.54 -33.53
CA ILE A 44 -26.86 -34.70 -33.40
C ILE A 44 -26.32 -34.88 -31.98
N PHE A 45 -25.21 -35.60 -31.82
CA PHE A 45 -24.44 -35.61 -30.58
C PHE A 45 -23.43 -34.46 -30.61
N VAL A 46 -23.76 -33.36 -29.92
CA VAL A 46 -22.79 -32.29 -29.64
C VAL A 46 -21.99 -32.70 -28.41
N ILE A 47 -20.73 -33.10 -28.59
CA ILE A 47 -19.79 -33.27 -27.48
C ILE A 47 -19.32 -31.86 -27.08
N SER A 48 -20.01 -31.26 -26.11
CA SER A 48 -19.57 -30.02 -25.47
C SER A 48 -18.35 -30.33 -24.59
N VAL A 49 -17.16 -30.07 -25.11
CA VAL A 49 -15.95 -29.98 -24.28
C VAL A 49 -16.12 -28.74 -23.41
N LEU A 50 -16.60 -28.93 -22.18
CA LEU A 50 -16.56 -27.93 -21.12
C LEU A 50 -15.08 -27.64 -20.85
N LEU A 51 -14.56 -26.60 -21.50
CA LEU A 51 -13.34 -25.93 -21.07
C LEU A 51 -13.60 -25.43 -19.65
N LEU A 52 -13.19 -26.22 -18.66
CA LEU A 52 -12.92 -25.73 -17.33
C LEU A 52 -11.81 -24.69 -17.48
N SER A 53 -12.19 -23.45 -17.76
CA SER A 53 -11.35 -22.28 -17.55
C SER A 53 -11.05 -22.26 -16.05
N GLY A 54 -9.97 -22.93 -15.67
CA GLY A 54 -9.43 -22.83 -14.33
C GLY A 54 -9.19 -21.35 -14.08
N TRP A 55 -9.93 -20.80 -13.11
CA TRP A 55 -9.59 -19.51 -12.55
C TRP A 55 -8.24 -19.73 -11.87
N HIS A 56 -7.16 -19.45 -12.58
CA HIS A 56 -5.85 -19.37 -11.95
C HIS A 56 -5.92 -18.18 -11.00
N ALA A 57 -6.15 -18.46 -9.71
CA ALA A 57 -5.86 -17.52 -8.66
C ALA A 57 -4.36 -17.21 -8.78
N THR A 58 -4.03 -16.06 -9.35
CA THR A 58 -2.68 -15.53 -9.28
C THR A 58 -2.34 -15.44 -7.79
N ALA A 59 -1.25 -16.09 -7.39
CA ALA A 59 -0.76 -15.96 -6.02
C ALA A 59 -0.64 -14.46 -5.72
N ALA A 60 -1.06 -14.06 -4.51
CA ALA A 60 -0.91 -12.67 -4.10
C ALA A 60 0.58 -12.32 -4.15
N ASP A 61 0.95 -11.50 -5.12
CA ASP A 61 2.32 -11.11 -5.37
C ASP A 61 2.83 -10.32 -4.16
N ILE A 62 4.03 -10.62 -3.69
CA ILE A 62 4.71 -9.88 -2.61
C ILE A 62 5.81 -8.98 -3.15
N ASP A 63 6.08 -9.08 -4.46
CA ASP A 63 7.08 -8.29 -5.13
C ASP A 63 6.59 -6.84 -5.24
N TRP A 64 7.48 -5.94 -4.85
CA TRP A 64 7.32 -4.52 -5.01
C TRP A 64 8.18 -4.06 -6.17
N GLN A 65 7.57 -4.02 -7.34
CA GLN A 65 8.15 -3.42 -8.54
C GLN A 65 8.02 -1.90 -8.43
N VAL A 66 9.13 -1.17 -8.55
CA VAL A 66 9.11 0.30 -8.40
C VAL A 66 9.21 0.96 -9.77
N THR A 67 8.09 1.04 -10.48
CA THR A 67 8.06 1.49 -11.88
C THR A 67 7.53 2.93 -12.03
N ARG A 68 6.88 3.46 -10.99
CA ARG A 68 6.20 4.76 -11.00
C ARG A 68 6.90 5.77 -10.10
N SER A 69 6.36 6.98 -10.06
CA SER A 69 6.87 8.07 -9.22
C SER A 69 5.72 8.79 -8.55
N TRP A 70 5.99 9.40 -7.39
CA TRP A 70 5.00 10.19 -6.67
C TRP A 70 4.52 11.35 -7.54
N THR A 71 3.21 11.56 -7.55
CA THR A 71 2.56 12.69 -8.22
C THR A 71 1.52 13.30 -7.28
N PRO A 72 1.11 14.57 -7.48
CA PRO A 72 0.02 15.16 -6.70
C PRO A 72 -1.28 14.34 -6.72
N ALA A 73 -1.58 13.67 -7.85
CA ALA A 73 -2.74 12.78 -7.95
C ALA A 73 -2.61 11.53 -7.05
N LEU A 74 -1.40 10.96 -6.96
CA LEU A 74 -1.12 9.82 -6.09
C LEU A 74 -1.09 10.21 -4.61
N GLU A 75 -0.61 11.40 -4.27
CA GLU A 75 -0.71 11.95 -2.91
C GLU A 75 -2.18 12.15 -2.51
N LYS A 76 -3.01 12.66 -3.42
CA LYS A 76 -4.46 12.76 -3.19
C LYS A 76 -5.10 11.39 -3.01
N LYS A 77 -4.73 10.39 -3.83
CA LYS A 77 -5.21 9.02 -3.71
C LYS A 77 -4.78 8.37 -2.40
N PHE A 78 -3.57 8.66 -1.91
CA PHE A 78 -3.13 8.24 -0.56
C PHE A 78 -4.01 8.85 0.53
N SER A 79 -4.33 10.14 0.42
CA SER A 79 -5.24 10.81 1.35
C SER A 79 -6.62 10.15 1.37
N GLU A 80 -7.20 9.88 0.19
CA GLU A 80 -8.47 9.16 0.06
C GLU A 80 -8.42 7.75 0.66
N PHE A 81 -7.34 7.01 0.39
CA PHE A 81 -7.09 5.69 0.98
C PHE A 81 -7.12 5.73 2.52
N VAL A 82 -6.40 6.67 3.13
CA VAL A 82 -6.37 6.83 4.60
C VAL A 82 -7.75 7.23 5.15
N ASN A 83 -8.49 8.08 4.42
CA ASN A 83 -9.85 8.46 4.81
C ASN A 83 -10.79 7.25 4.87
N ILE A 84 -10.82 6.44 3.80
CA ILE A 84 -11.68 5.25 3.70
C ILE A 84 -11.37 4.26 4.82
N LEU A 85 -10.08 3.96 5.05
CA LEU A 85 -9.64 3.10 6.16
C LEU A 85 -10.15 3.63 7.51
N GLY A 86 -9.98 4.92 7.77
CA GLY A 86 -10.40 5.54 9.02
C GLY A 86 -11.90 5.50 9.25
N THR A 87 -12.69 5.69 8.19
CA THR A 87 -14.16 5.65 8.26
C THR A 87 -14.74 4.25 8.40
N SER A 88 -14.02 3.21 7.96
CA SER A 88 -14.53 1.83 7.92
C SER A 88 -14.75 1.18 9.30
N GLY A 89 -14.05 1.63 10.34
CA GLY A 89 -14.09 1.01 11.67
C GLY A 89 -13.23 -0.25 11.86
N CYS A 90 -12.44 -0.67 10.86
CA CYS A 90 -11.52 -1.81 10.96
C CYS A 90 -10.60 -1.75 12.20
N ARG A 91 -10.45 -2.84 12.95
CA ARG A 91 -9.90 -2.82 14.33
C ARG A 91 -8.44 -3.22 14.44
N THR A 92 -7.81 -3.65 13.35
CA THR A 92 -6.37 -3.93 13.26
C THR A 92 -5.86 -3.49 11.90
N LEU A 93 -4.56 -3.18 11.75
CA LEU A 93 -4.01 -2.88 10.43
C LEU A 93 -4.22 -4.04 9.45
N THR A 94 -4.13 -5.29 9.93
CA THR A 94 -4.41 -6.48 9.12
C THR A 94 -5.84 -6.47 8.55
N GLU A 95 -6.84 -6.25 9.40
CA GLU A 95 -8.23 -6.15 8.97
C GLU A 95 -8.42 -4.97 8.01
N CYS A 96 -7.85 -3.81 8.35
CA CYS A 96 -7.92 -2.61 7.54
C CYS A 96 -7.43 -2.84 6.10
N LEU A 97 -6.30 -3.54 5.93
CA LEU A 97 -5.71 -3.77 4.61
C LEU A 97 -6.34 -4.94 3.86
N THR A 98 -6.83 -5.96 4.54
CA THR A 98 -7.27 -7.21 3.89
C THR A 98 -8.76 -7.31 3.64
N SER A 99 -9.60 -6.50 4.30
CA SER A 99 -11.05 -6.48 4.06
C SER A 99 -11.42 -5.54 2.92
N SER A 100 -12.28 -5.99 1.99
CA SER A 100 -12.81 -5.14 0.92
C SER A 100 -13.74 -4.05 1.43
N ALA A 101 -14.33 -4.23 2.62
CA ALA A 101 -15.16 -3.21 3.27
C ALA A 101 -14.34 -2.00 3.73
N SER A 102 -13.09 -2.22 4.18
CA SER A 102 -12.20 -1.15 4.61
C SER A 102 -11.24 -0.70 3.53
N ASN A 103 -10.78 -1.58 2.65
CA ASN A 103 -9.81 -1.30 1.60
C ASN A 103 -10.33 -1.76 0.22
N PRO A 104 -11.34 -1.07 -0.33
CA PRO A 104 -11.92 -1.43 -1.62
C PRO A 104 -10.92 -1.31 -2.78
N PHE A 105 -9.87 -0.49 -2.64
CA PHE A 105 -8.87 -0.28 -3.69
C PHE A 105 -7.97 -1.50 -3.91
N TYR A 106 -7.55 -2.16 -2.84
CA TYR A 106 -6.44 -3.10 -2.92
C TYR A 106 -6.69 -4.44 -2.22
N ALA A 107 -7.73 -4.58 -1.41
CA ALA A 107 -7.97 -5.80 -0.62
C ALA A 107 -8.03 -7.08 -1.47
N ALA A 108 -8.50 -6.99 -2.72
CA ALA A 108 -8.58 -8.12 -3.65
C ALA A 108 -7.21 -8.73 -3.97
N ARG A 109 -6.15 -7.90 -4.09
CA ARG A 109 -4.78 -8.34 -4.36
C ARG A 109 -3.86 -8.30 -3.14
N THR A 110 -4.37 -7.90 -1.98
CA THR A 110 -3.61 -7.87 -0.73
C THR A 110 -3.45 -9.29 -0.19
N PRO A 111 -2.21 -9.79 -0.01
CA PRO A 111 -1.99 -11.08 0.64
C PRO A 111 -2.68 -11.14 2.01
N LYS A 112 -3.40 -12.24 2.29
CA LYS A 112 -4.07 -12.45 3.57
C LYS A 112 -3.07 -12.90 4.64
N ARG A 113 -2.17 -11.99 5.01
CA ARG A 113 -1.14 -12.17 6.04
C ARG A 113 -1.33 -11.16 7.17
N ARG A 114 -0.54 -11.31 8.23
CA ARG A 114 -0.52 -10.34 9.34
C ARG A 114 0.28 -9.10 8.94
N TYR A 115 -0.32 -7.95 9.19
CA TYR A 115 0.28 -6.61 9.10
C TYR A 115 0.26 -6.01 10.51
N PRO A 116 1.29 -6.29 11.33
CA PRO A 116 1.39 -5.73 12.67
C PRO A 116 1.80 -4.26 12.61
N ALA A 117 1.30 -3.47 13.54
CA ALA A 117 1.68 -2.08 13.70
C ALA A 117 1.34 -1.56 15.10
N ASP A 118 2.12 -0.60 15.58
CA ASP A 118 1.87 0.22 16.75
C ASP A 118 1.84 1.71 16.36
N CYS A 119 1.68 2.61 17.34
CA CYS A 119 1.54 4.04 17.08
C CYS A 119 2.72 4.63 16.29
N ALA A 120 3.94 4.09 16.47
CA ALA A 120 5.15 4.61 15.86
C ALA A 120 5.31 4.18 14.41
N ASP A 121 5.03 2.92 14.10
CA ASP A 121 5.22 2.37 12.75
C ASP A 121 3.95 2.45 11.89
N PHE A 122 2.77 2.71 12.45
CA PHE A 122 1.49 2.67 11.73
C PHE A 122 1.40 3.70 10.58
N PRO A 123 1.73 5.00 10.76
CA PRO A 123 1.68 5.95 9.64
C PRO A 123 2.66 5.58 8.52
N PHE A 124 3.83 5.08 8.88
CA PHE A 124 4.83 4.60 7.91
C PHE A 124 4.33 3.35 7.17
N SER A 125 3.79 2.37 7.90
CA SER A 125 3.30 1.11 7.36
C SER A 125 2.17 1.34 6.35
N LEU A 126 1.25 2.27 6.64
CA LEU A 126 0.19 2.67 5.70
C LEU A 126 0.75 3.28 4.41
N ARG A 127 1.72 4.21 4.52
CA ARG A 127 2.30 4.88 3.35
C ARG A 127 3.19 3.93 2.54
N MET A 128 3.95 3.05 3.19
CA MET A 128 4.74 2.01 2.51
C MET A 128 3.84 1.00 1.80
N TYR A 129 2.77 0.54 2.46
CA TYR A 129 1.77 -0.32 1.84
C TYR A 129 1.13 0.33 0.60
N PHE A 130 0.78 1.62 0.69
CA PHE A 130 0.25 2.35 -0.45
C PHE A 130 1.29 2.49 -1.57
N ALA A 131 2.54 2.80 -1.23
CA ALA A 131 3.64 2.91 -2.18
C ALA A 131 3.89 1.58 -2.90
N TRP A 132 3.81 0.46 -2.18
CA TRP A 132 3.89 -0.87 -2.78
C TRP A 132 2.74 -1.12 -3.76
N MET A 133 1.50 -0.88 -3.34
CA MET A 133 0.33 -1.08 -4.20
C MET A 133 0.34 -0.20 -5.46
N GLU A 134 0.95 0.98 -5.38
CA GLU A 134 1.03 1.92 -6.49
C GLU A 134 2.37 1.91 -7.23
N GLU A 135 3.27 0.98 -6.90
CA GLU A 135 4.60 0.80 -7.52
C GLU A 135 5.50 2.05 -7.41
N LEU A 136 5.43 2.73 -6.27
CA LEU A 136 6.10 4.00 -5.99
C LEU A 136 7.39 3.82 -5.21
N PRO A 137 8.38 4.71 -5.36
CA PRO A 137 9.56 4.73 -4.50
C PRO A 137 9.15 5.12 -3.08
N PHE A 138 9.96 4.73 -2.11
CA PHE A 138 9.72 5.02 -0.70
C PHE A 138 11.02 5.17 0.05
N ASP A 139 11.03 6.08 1.02
CA ASP A 139 12.19 6.35 1.84
C ASP A 139 11.78 6.53 3.28
N TYR A 140 12.66 6.10 4.18
CA TYR A 140 12.52 6.40 5.58
C TYR A 140 13.88 6.58 6.26
N VAL A 141 13.93 7.40 7.31
CA VAL A 141 15.08 7.47 8.22
C VAL A 141 15.19 6.14 8.97
N SER A 142 16.14 5.32 8.57
CA SER A 142 16.40 4.00 9.16
C SER A 142 17.20 4.08 10.45
N ARG A 143 17.78 5.24 10.76
CA ARG A 143 18.45 5.50 12.03
C ARG A 143 18.35 6.96 12.42
N ALA A 144 17.66 7.24 13.51
CA ALA A 144 17.68 8.56 14.16
C ALA A 144 18.91 8.69 15.07
N VAL A 145 19.44 9.90 15.21
CA VAL A 145 20.48 10.24 16.20
C VAL A 145 20.13 11.54 16.92
N PRO A 146 20.67 11.81 18.11
CA PRO A 146 20.40 13.07 18.81
C PRO A 146 20.84 14.26 17.96
N ALA A 147 20.02 15.32 17.93
CA ALA A 147 20.38 16.55 17.22
C ALA A 147 21.60 17.22 17.86
N ASN A 148 21.73 17.12 19.19
CA ASN A 148 22.88 17.61 19.96
C ASN A 148 23.57 16.47 20.72
N SER A 149 24.59 15.88 20.09
CA SER A 149 25.32 14.74 20.68
C SER A 149 26.13 15.08 21.93
N ARG A 150 26.55 16.34 22.16
CA ARG A 150 27.35 16.68 23.35
C ARG A 150 26.61 16.47 24.68
N ASN A 151 25.28 16.50 24.67
CA ASN A 151 24.45 16.45 25.89
C ASN A 151 23.50 15.25 25.95
N GLU A 152 23.48 14.36 24.95
CA GLU A 152 22.38 13.38 24.78
C GLU A 152 22.83 11.98 24.30
N THR A 153 24.13 11.66 24.33
CA THR A 153 24.68 10.40 23.77
C THR A 153 24.30 9.11 24.50
N LYS A 154 23.72 9.18 25.70
CA LYS A 154 23.36 8.02 26.53
C LYS A 154 21.86 7.90 26.84
N GLY A 155 21.02 8.79 26.28
CA GLY A 155 19.59 8.82 26.53
C GLY A 155 18.80 8.05 25.46
N ASP A 156 17.62 7.57 25.84
CA ASP A 156 16.64 7.05 24.88
C ASP A 156 16.23 8.16 23.90
N LEU A 157 16.38 7.88 22.60
CA LEU A 157 16.15 8.84 21.51
C LEU A 157 14.73 9.39 21.48
N ARG A 158 13.76 8.68 22.08
CA ARG A 158 12.36 9.14 22.18
C ARG A 158 12.21 10.36 23.08
N TYR A 159 13.17 10.61 23.97
CA TYR A 159 13.09 11.64 25.00
C TYR A 159 14.19 12.71 24.93
N THR A 160 14.87 12.86 23.79
CA THR A 160 15.89 13.91 23.61
C THR A 160 15.31 15.32 23.86
N LYS A 161 16.06 16.16 24.56
CA LYS A 161 15.72 17.55 24.91
C LYS A 161 15.77 18.45 23.68
N PHE A 162 16.71 18.21 22.76
CA PHE A 162 16.87 19.01 21.54
C PHE A 162 16.28 18.37 20.29
N GLY A 163 15.62 17.23 20.44
CA GLY A 163 15.12 16.44 19.31
C GLY A 163 16.22 15.63 18.64
N ASN A 164 15.87 15.05 17.51
CA ASN A 164 16.69 14.14 16.75
C ASN A 164 16.97 14.71 15.36
N LYS A 165 17.89 14.05 14.65
CA LYS A 165 18.16 14.28 13.23
C LYS A 165 18.36 12.95 12.51
N PRO A 166 18.23 12.92 11.17
CA PRO A 166 18.56 11.74 10.39
C PRO A 166 20.03 11.33 10.58
N GLY A 167 20.26 10.04 10.80
CA GLY A 167 21.59 9.44 10.90
C GLY A 167 21.88 8.43 9.79
N ALA A 168 20.86 7.72 9.30
CA ALA A 168 20.92 6.88 8.10
C ALA A 168 19.53 6.81 7.46
N TRP A 169 19.50 6.41 6.19
CA TRP A 169 18.30 6.27 5.37
C TRP A 169 18.20 4.85 4.80
N ARG A 170 16.98 4.39 4.60
CA ARG A 170 16.66 3.27 3.72
C ARG A 170 15.85 3.82 2.55
N THR A 171 16.29 3.50 1.34
CA THR A 171 15.68 3.94 0.08
C THR A 171 15.23 2.75 -0.74
N ILE A 172 13.94 2.73 -1.08
CA ILE A 172 13.30 1.88 -2.07
C ILE A 172 13.32 2.65 -3.40
N GLN A 173 14.24 2.29 -4.29
CA GLN A 173 14.60 3.07 -5.47
C GLN A 173 13.72 2.72 -6.67
N ALA A 174 13.48 3.72 -7.53
CA ALA A 174 12.87 3.50 -8.83
C ALA A 174 13.71 2.55 -9.69
N GLY A 175 13.04 1.67 -10.44
CA GLY A 175 13.65 0.61 -11.23
C GLY A 175 14.04 -0.65 -10.44
N GLY A 176 13.86 -0.66 -9.11
CA GLY A 176 14.14 -1.82 -8.26
C GLY A 176 12.94 -2.76 -8.09
N THR A 177 13.25 -3.98 -7.65
CA THR A 177 12.29 -4.99 -7.17
C THR A 177 12.64 -5.34 -5.72
N TYR A 178 11.64 -5.34 -4.83
CA TYR A 178 11.84 -5.59 -3.40
C TYR A 178 10.80 -6.57 -2.86
N ASP A 179 11.11 -7.32 -1.80
CA ASP A 179 10.10 -8.08 -1.05
C ASP A 179 9.41 -7.14 -0.06
N PHE A 180 8.10 -6.89 -0.25
CA PHE A 180 7.37 -5.97 0.59
C PHE A 180 7.39 -6.35 2.08
N PHE A 181 7.28 -7.63 2.42
CA PHE A 181 7.24 -8.06 3.82
C PHE A 181 8.61 -7.95 4.49
N ALA A 182 9.69 -8.19 3.75
CA ALA A 182 11.04 -7.94 4.22
C ALA A 182 11.25 -6.45 4.50
N GLU A 183 10.82 -5.56 3.59
CA GLU A 183 10.94 -4.11 3.78
C GLU A 183 10.05 -3.58 4.90
N LEU A 184 8.82 -4.10 5.04
CA LEU A 184 7.93 -3.75 6.15
C LEU A 184 8.54 -4.18 7.49
N SER A 185 9.12 -5.39 7.56
CA SER A 185 9.80 -5.85 8.76
C SER A 185 11.02 -4.98 9.11
N ALA A 186 11.82 -4.62 8.10
CA ALA A 186 12.98 -3.75 8.28
C ALA A 186 12.57 -2.35 8.75
N LEU A 187 11.52 -1.77 8.15
CA LEU A 187 10.98 -0.48 8.55
C LEU A 187 10.55 -0.48 10.01
N ARG A 188 9.75 -1.47 10.40
CA ARG A 188 9.23 -1.58 11.77
C ARG A 188 10.32 -1.78 12.82
N GLY A 189 11.41 -2.46 12.45
CA GLY A 189 12.60 -2.61 13.31
C GLY A 189 13.45 -1.34 13.44
N ALA A 190 13.30 -0.39 12.53
CA ALA A 190 14.14 0.80 12.43
C ALA A 190 13.46 2.08 12.93
N VAL A 191 12.15 2.24 12.67
CA VAL A 191 11.41 3.45 13.07
C VAL A 191 10.92 3.37 14.50
N SER A 192 10.82 4.53 15.15
CA SER A 192 10.16 4.67 16.44
C SER A 192 9.59 6.07 16.57
N THR A 193 8.95 6.38 17.70
CA THR A 193 8.48 7.75 17.96
C THR A 193 9.61 8.80 18.02
N ALA A 194 10.87 8.35 18.14
CA ALA A 194 12.06 9.19 18.00
C ALA A 194 12.22 9.75 16.56
N THR A 195 11.77 9.03 15.53
CA THR A 195 11.85 9.45 14.12
C THR A 195 10.97 10.66 13.86
N TYR A 196 9.87 10.79 14.58
CA TYR A 196 9.03 11.98 14.53
C TYR A 196 9.67 13.15 15.26
N ARG A 197 10.66 13.00 16.14
CA ARG A 197 11.16 14.11 16.98
C ARG A 197 12.21 14.99 16.29
N MET A 198 12.09 15.23 14.98
CA MET A 198 13.09 15.95 14.17
C MET A 198 12.68 17.39 13.86
N HIS A 199 13.66 18.31 13.89
CA HIS A 199 13.46 19.70 13.50
C HIS A 199 13.23 19.85 11.99
N TYR A 200 12.49 20.88 11.58
CA TYR A 200 12.17 21.13 10.17
C TYR A 200 13.39 21.58 9.33
N ASP A 201 14.47 22.02 9.97
CA ASP A 201 15.74 22.35 9.28
C ASP A 201 16.45 21.09 8.73
N TYR A 202 16.03 19.90 9.16
CA TYR A 202 16.52 18.65 8.59
C TYR A 202 15.55 18.14 7.54
N ILE A 203 16.09 17.69 6.40
CA ILE A 203 15.37 16.82 5.49
C ILE A 203 15.07 15.54 6.25
N SER A 204 13.81 15.23 6.51
CA SER A 204 13.39 14.04 7.26
C SER A 204 12.13 13.44 6.64
N ASP A 205 11.61 12.34 7.20
CA ASP A 205 10.43 11.62 6.68
C ASP A 205 9.17 12.47 6.67
N PHE A 206 9.14 13.50 7.52
CA PHE A 206 8.00 14.35 7.69
C PHE A 206 8.39 15.82 7.75
N TYR A 207 7.51 16.68 7.27
CA TYR A 207 7.63 18.13 7.42
C TYR A 207 6.38 18.71 8.11
N PRO A 208 6.51 19.80 8.88
CA PRO A 208 5.36 20.42 9.50
C PRO A 208 4.47 21.10 8.42
N PRO A 209 3.14 20.85 8.40
CA PRO A 209 2.23 21.58 7.54
C PRO A 209 2.03 23.01 8.04
N ALA A 210 1.66 23.92 7.14
CA ALA A 210 1.00 25.15 7.56
C ALA A 210 -0.32 24.81 8.26
N ILE A 211 -0.69 25.55 9.31
CA ILE A 211 -1.93 25.28 10.06
C ILE A 211 -3.10 25.88 9.27
N SER A 212 -3.70 25.07 8.41
CA SER A 212 -4.96 25.39 7.73
C SER A 212 -5.73 24.12 7.37
N PRO A 213 -7.06 24.17 7.23
CA PRO A 213 -7.85 23.02 6.79
C PRO A 213 -7.42 22.47 5.42
N ALA A 214 -6.87 23.33 4.55
CA ALA A 214 -6.36 22.92 3.25
C ALA A 214 -5.04 22.12 3.35
N GLN A 215 -4.34 22.18 4.48
CA GLN A 215 -3.01 21.60 4.66
C GLN A 215 -3.01 20.43 5.65
N ILE A 216 -3.99 20.39 6.57
CA ILE A 216 -4.25 19.23 7.42
C ILE A 216 -5.28 18.34 6.72
N GLN A 217 -4.80 17.25 6.14
CA GLN A 217 -5.62 16.33 5.35
C GLN A 217 -5.46 14.89 5.85
N PRO A 218 -6.37 13.97 5.51
CA PRO A 218 -6.15 12.55 5.73
C PRO A 218 -4.76 12.13 5.25
N GLY A 219 -3.99 11.43 6.08
CA GLY A 219 -2.57 11.14 5.82
C GLY A 219 -1.58 12.04 6.58
N THR A 220 -2.03 13.19 7.10
CA THR A 220 -1.23 14.02 8.02
C THR A 220 -1.02 13.24 9.32
N VAL A 221 0.22 13.17 9.80
CA VAL A 221 0.59 12.54 11.07
C VAL A 221 0.57 13.56 12.20
N VAL A 222 0.11 13.13 13.36
CA VAL A 222 0.16 13.85 14.63
C VAL A 222 1.11 13.10 15.54
N TYR A 223 1.97 13.83 16.23
CA TYR A 223 2.90 13.33 17.23
C TYR A 223 2.90 14.25 18.43
N ASP A 224 2.93 13.70 19.63
CA ASP A 224 3.09 14.47 20.86
C ASP A 224 4.36 14.09 21.66
N PRO A 225 4.85 14.99 22.54
CA PRO A 225 6.06 14.76 23.33
C PRO A 225 6.07 13.53 24.24
N SER A 226 4.90 12.99 24.60
CA SER A 226 4.78 11.78 25.40
C SER A 226 5.15 10.52 24.63
N GLY A 227 5.35 10.65 23.32
CA GLY A 227 5.78 9.54 22.45
C GLY A 227 4.62 8.83 21.78
N HIS A 228 3.47 9.49 21.62
CA HIS A 228 2.33 8.96 20.89
C HIS A 228 2.28 9.55 19.48
N ALA A 229 1.94 8.72 18.49
CA ALA A 229 1.77 9.13 17.11
C ALA A 229 0.48 8.53 16.52
N ALA A 230 -0.22 9.32 15.73
CA ALA A 230 -1.51 8.97 15.14
C ALA A 230 -1.63 9.62 13.75
N ILE A 231 -2.50 9.10 12.89
CA ILE A 231 -2.69 9.65 11.53
C ILE A 231 -4.09 10.23 11.37
N VAL A 232 -4.18 11.45 10.83
CA VAL A 232 -5.44 12.08 10.47
C VAL A 232 -6.13 11.23 9.42
N TYR A 233 -7.40 10.90 9.64
CA TYR A 233 -8.25 10.27 8.62
C TYR A 233 -9.41 11.14 8.18
N ALA A 234 -9.78 12.17 8.95
CA ALA A 234 -10.80 13.12 8.53
C ALA A 234 -10.64 14.47 9.24
N VAL A 235 -11.03 15.55 8.55
CA VAL A 235 -11.33 16.85 9.14
C VAL A 235 -12.81 17.10 8.93
N GLN A 236 -13.57 17.16 10.02
CA GLN A 236 -15.02 17.32 9.97
C GLN A 236 -15.40 18.77 9.62
N LYS A 237 -16.65 18.97 9.17
CA LYS A 237 -17.16 20.30 8.76
C LYS A 237 -17.08 21.35 9.87
N ASP A 238 -17.14 20.92 11.13
CA ASP A 238 -17.01 21.76 12.32
C ASP A 238 -15.54 21.98 12.75
N GLY A 239 -14.57 21.52 11.95
CA GLY A 239 -13.14 21.65 12.22
C GLY A 239 -12.55 20.56 13.11
N ARG A 240 -13.34 19.61 13.63
CA ARG A 240 -12.79 18.50 14.43
C ARG A 240 -11.91 17.59 13.58
N ILE A 241 -10.67 17.41 14.02
CA ILE A 241 -9.70 16.51 13.40
C ILE A 241 -9.86 15.13 14.03
N ARG A 242 -10.01 14.11 13.18
CA ARG A 242 -10.20 12.72 13.56
C ARG A 242 -8.96 11.91 13.20
N LEU A 243 -8.49 11.10 14.15
CA LEU A 243 -7.24 10.36 14.05
C LEU A 243 -7.47 8.85 14.15
N MET A 244 -6.70 8.08 13.38
CA MET A 244 -6.50 6.66 13.60
C MET A 244 -5.24 6.46 14.43
N ASP A 245 -5.35 5.58 15.41
CA ASP A 245 -4.31 5.33 16.38
C ASP A 245 -4.15 3.81 16.56
N ALA A 246 -2.93 3.33 16.34
CA ALA A 246 -2.57 1.92 16.50
C ALA A 246 -1.86 1.70 17.83
N HIS A 247 -2.18 0.60 18.50
CA HIS A 247 -1.69 0.31 19.84
C HIS A 247 -0.66 -0.83 19.82
N PRO A 248 0.19 -0.97 20.86
CA PRO A 248 1.17 -2.06 20.94
C PRO A 248 0.55 -3.47 20.86
N ASP A 249 -0.74 -3.62 21.17
CA ASP A 249 -1.49 -4.87 21.01
C ASP A 249 -1.99 -5.10 19.56
N ASN A 250 -1.62 -4.23 18.61
CA ASN A 250 -2.04 -4.17 17.21
C ASN A 250 -3.50 -3.76 16.97
N SER A 251 -4.22 -3.32 18.01
CA SER A 251 -5.54 -2.74 17.82
C SER A 251 -5.46 -1.35 17.20
N VAL A 252 -6.48 -0.98 16.42
CA VAL A 252 -6.62 0.33 15.78
C VAL A 252 -7.91 0.98 16.28
N THR A 253 -7.77 2.18 16.83
CA THR A 253 -8.86 2.98 17.38
C THR A 253 -9.03 4.29 16.62
N ARG A 254 -10.18 4.95 16.81
CA ARG A 254 -10.43 6.30 16.27
C ARG A 254 -10.61 7.26 17.42
N ILE A 255 -9.79 8.30 17.43
CA ILE A 255 -9.79 9.34 18.46
C ILE A 255 -10.01 10.71 17.83
N THR A 256 -10.25 11.72 18.66
CA THR A 256 -10.28 13.12 18.24
C THR A 256 -8.95 13.75 18.61
N TYR A 257 -8.42 14.61 17.75
CA TYR A 257 -7.36 15.52 18.15
C TYR A 257 -7.89 16.48 19.22
N ASP A 258 -7.34 16.39 20.43
CA ASP A 258 -7.73 17.21 21.57
C ASP A 258 -6.49 17.65 22.38
N GLN A 259 -6.70 18.18 23.59
CA GLN A 259 -5.62 18.68 24.45
C GLN A 259 -4.58 17.63 24.85
N LYS A 260 -4.88 16.33 24.70
CA LYS A 260 -3.91 15.25 24.98
C LYS A 260 -2.74 15.28 24.01
N PHE A 261 -2.94 15.74 22.78
CA PHE A 261 -1.87 15.99 21.81
C PHE A 261 -1.17 17.33 22.09
N SER A 262 -0.39 17.35 23.17
CA SER A 262 0.37 18.53 23.57
C SER A 262 1.40 18.92 22.50
N ARG A 263 1.57 20.23 22.28
CA ARG A 263 2.55 20.72 21.30
C ARG A 263 3.96 20.53 21.82
N SER A 264 4.80 19.87 21.02
CA SER A 264 6.23 19.77 21.28
C SER A 264 6.94 21.12 21.08
N ARG A 265 8.08 21.32 21.76
CA ARG A 265 8.98 22.47 21.55
C ARG A 265 9.35 22.58 20.07
N PRO A 266 9.53 23.80 19.51
CA PRO A 266 9.94 24.00 18.13
C PRO A 266 11.08 23.10 17.67
N ARG A 267 12.14 22.99 18.49
CA ARG A 267 13.33 22.15 18.26
C ARG A 267 13.05 20.66 18.03
N MET A 268 11.89 20.16 18.44
CA MET A 268 11.44 18.78 18.28
C MET A 268 10.47 18.60 17.10
N GLY A 269 10.33 19.64 16.27
CA GLY A 269 9.59 19.70 15.00
C GLY A 269 8.10 20.04 15.07
N ARG A 270 7.50 20.15 16.28
CA ARG A 270 6.06 20.46 16.51
C ARG A 270 5.13 19.34 15.99
N GLY A 271 3.93 19.25 16.59
CA GLY A 271 3.17 17.99 16.61
C GLY A 271 2.48 17.54 15.31
N LEU A 272 2.10 18.43 14.38
CA LEU A 272 1.49 18.05 13.11
C LEU A 272 2.55 17.89 12.02
N ARG A 273 2.38 16.89 11.14
CA ARG A 273 3.40 16.42 10.18
C ARG A 273 2.80 15.86 8.90
N ILE A 274 3.34 16.17 7.73
CA ILE A 274 3.01 15.53 6.45
C ILE A 274 4.16 14.61 6.05
N GLY A 275 3.87 13.39 5.61
CA GLY A 275 4.88 12.43 5.14
C GLY A 275 5.36 12.73 3.73
N GLY A 276 6.67 12.66 3.52
CA GLY A 276 7.31 12.94 2.24
C GLY A 276 8.60 13.75 2.44
N ARG A 277 9.57 13.56 1.54
CA ARG A 277 10.75 14.41 1.46
C ARG A 277 10.42 15.63 0.60
N ASN A 278 10.61 16.84 1.15
CA ASN A 278 10.63 18.09 0.37
C ASN A 278 12.01 18.33 -0.21
#